data_AF-A0A2V9HQ05-F1
#
_entry.id   AF-A0A2V9HQ05-F1
#
_cell.length_a   1.000
_cell.length_b   1.000
_cell.length_c   1.000
_cell.angle_alpha   90.00
_cell.angle_beta   90.00
_cell.angle_gamma   90.00
#
_symmetry.space_group_name_H-M   'P 1'
#
loop_
_entity.id
_entity.type
_entity.pdbx_description
1 polymer ?
#
loop_
_entity_poly.entity_id
_entity_poly.type
_entity_poly.pdbx_seq_one_letter_code
_entity_poly.pdbx_strand_id
1 'polypeptide(L)'
;MPEHSWSGDFPSGTTDPEISSPGSAALVTPIEKNRGWIESPAYDVGLFALSPVAGLLLILVDQMSRWGHAAGELAIYFVGIPHYLSSFTFYLGDQNRDYYRLRWAAFFLGPLVIFASVLGLRALAVQGVVQSAIFVWNVYHVSLQSAGVLSLYRRLNGGEQTEKRWAHLTILSVNATMAFWFLNRFLPLYQLLVRVHPWTPIVLRYVCLATVLVAGSGYALHLSRRPRPVRLPEQVFLISSLLLFHPYLWVKDYLLATIAMLMGHFIQYLGIIWLLNRRKYGQQTSGSLAQQWLIRLSSRPRLLLVSLLLLGGFFLFIDRGSRIIGMYLSYIIVWNSLVLIHFYVDGLVWAFKDSFVRKTVGPYLVLESHEV
;
A
#
# COMPACT_ATOMS: atom_id res chain seq x y z
N MET A 1 6.50 -14.39 -29.01
CA MET A 1 5.03 -14.23 -28.95
C MET A 1 4.74 -12.81 -28.46
N PRO A 2 3.86 -12.06 -29.14
CA PRO A 2 4.24 -10.76 -29.67
C PRO A 2 4.04 -9.60 -28.70
N GLU A 3 4.92 -8.61 -28.87
CA GLU A 3 4.86 -7.26 -28.33
C GLU A 3 3.60 -6.55 -28.80
N HIS A 4 2.87 -5.93 -27.86
CA HIS A 4 1.95 -4.85 -28.18
C HIS A 4 2.20 -3.69 -27.21
N SER A 5 2.89 -2.70 -27.76
CA SER A 5 2.96 -1.32 -27.30
C SER A 5 1.56 -0.74 -27.12
N TRP A 6 1.29 -0.09 -25.99
CA TRP A 6 0.10 0.74 -25.83
C TRP A 6 0.49 2.21 -26.06
N SER A 7 0.23 2.67 -27.29
CA SER A 7 -0.05 4.06 -27.64
C SER A 7 -1.54 4.31 -27.39
N GLY A 8 -1.87 5.02 -26.32
CA GLY A 8 -3.24 5.46 -26.05
C GLY A 8 -3.43 6.88 -26.56
N ASP A 9 -3.67 7.02 -27.86
CA ASP A 9 -4.28 8.23 -28.42
C ASP A 9 -5.74 8.29 -27.95
N PHE A 10 -6.13 9.42 -27.38
CA PHE A 10 -7.53 9.72 -27.08
C PHE A 10 -8.26 10.03 -28.40
N PRO A 11 -9.48 9.51 -28.63
CA PRO A 11 -10.23 9.85 -29.83
C PRO A 11 -10.59 11.35 -29.83
N SER A 12 -10.25 11.99 -30.93
CA SER A 12 -10.67 13.34 -31.33
C SER A 12 -12.19 13.45 -31.43
N GLY A 13 -12.69 14.62 -31.04
CA GLY A 13 -14.09 15.04 -30.96
C GLY A 13 -15.04 14.50 -32.03
N THR A 14 -16.22 14.11 -31.56
CA THR A 14 -17.47 14.19 -32.30
C THR A 14 -18.49 14.91 -31.42
N THR A 15 -18.94 16.04 -31.94
CA THR A 15 -19.93 16.97 -31.41
C THR A 15 -21.31 16.33 -31.28
N ASP A 16 -21.95 16.50 -30.12
CA ASP A 16 -23.41 16.44 -29.96
C ASP A 16 -23.85 17.55 -28.98
N PRO A 17 -25.10 18.06 -29.12
CA PRO A 17 -25.39 19.47 -28.92
C PRO A 17 -25.74 19.89 -27.49
N GLU A 18 -25.53 21.19 -27.26
CA GLU A 18 -25.75 21.99 -26.06
C GLU A 18 -27.10 21.74 -25.36
N ILE A 19 -27.04 21.44 -24.05
CA ILE A 19 -28.11 21.80 -23.11
C ILE A 19 -27.52 22.84 -22.17
N SER A 20 -27.77 24.11 -22.50
CA SER A 20 -27.44 25.27 -21.68
C SER A 20 -28.40 25.38 -20.49
N SER A 21 -27.88 25.29 -19.26
CA SER A 21 -28.55 25.78 -18.05
C SER A 21 -27.76 26.96 -17.47
N PRO A 22 -28.38 28.13 -17.23
CA PRO A 22 -27.69 29.31 -16.75
C PRO A 22 -27.65 29.34 -15.21
N GLY A 23 -26.51 29.75 -14.65
CA GLY A 23 -26.45 30.31 -13.31
C GLY A 23 -25.76 29.45 -12.25
N SER A 24 -24.43 29.56 -12.18
CA SER A 24 -23.73 29.64 -10.89
C SER A 24 -22.35 30.24 -11.14
N ALA A 25 -22.28 31.58 -11.07
CA ALA A 25 -21.01 32.28 -10.92
C ALA A 25 -20.50 32.01 -9.49
N ALA A 26 -19.97 30.81 -9.26
CA ALA A 26 -19.24 30.49 -8.06
C ALA A 26 -17.84 31.11 -8.16
N LEU A 27 -17.60 32.08 -7.30
CA LEU A 27 -16.30 32.68 -6.98
C LEU A 27 -15.15 31.67 -7.07
N VAL A 28 -14.41 31.73 -8.18
CA VAL A 28 -13.11 31.11 -8.35
C VAL A 28 -12.14 31.81 -7.39
N THR A 29 -11.88 31.18 -6.25
CA THR A 29 -10.78 31.51 -5.35
C THR A 29 -9.75 30.37 -5.39
N PRO A 30 -8.45 30.66 -5.19
CA PRO A 30 -7.41 30.24 -6.13
C PRO A 30 -6.98 28.78 -5.96
N ILE A 31 -7.07 28.03 -7.06
CA ILE A 31 -6.53 26.67 -7.27
C ILE A 31 -4.97 26.67 -7.32
N GLU A 32 -4.31 27.77 -6.96
CA GLU A 32 -2.85 27.87 -6.92
C GLU A 32 -2.19 27.26 -5.67
N LYS A 33 -2.96 26.98 -4.60
CA LYS A 33 -2.39 26.67 -3.27
C LYS A 33 -1.77 25.27 -3.11
N ASN A 34 -2.05 24.33 -4.01
CA ASN A 34 -1.65 22.92 -3.86
C ASN A 34 -0.72 22.41 -4.99
N ARG A 35 0.06 23.28 -5.64
CA ARG A 35 0.93 22.87 -6.76
C ARG A 35 1.83 21.70 -6.36
N GLY A 36 1.53 20.51 -6.89
CA GLY A 36 2.38 19.32 -6.79
C GLY A 36 2.15 18.37 -5.61
N TRP A 37 1.25 18.70 -4.68
CA TRP A 37 0.90 17.84 -3.52
C TRP A 37 -0.42 17.10 -3.77
N ILE A 38 -0.56 15.88 -3.24
CA ILE A 38 -1.73 15.02 -3.42
C ILE A 38 -2.96 15.60 -2.72
N GLU A 39 -2.82 16.06 -1.48
CA GLU A 39 -3.88 16.75 -0.72
C GLU A 39 -3.40 18.11 -0.21
N SER A 40 -2.32 18.15 0.56
CA SER A 40 -1.71 19.38 1.07
C SER A 40 -0.30 19.10 1.58
N PRO A 41 0.60 20.10 1.65
CA PRO A 41 1.96 19.87 2.15
C PRO A 41 2.00 19.21 3.52
N ALA A 42 1.18 19.67 4.48
CA ALA A 42 1.16 19.11 5.84
C ALA A 42 0.67 17.65 5.86
N TYR A 43 -0.37 17.35 5.08
CA TYR A 43 -0.93 16.01 4.98
C TYR A 43 0.07 15.03 4.34
N ASP A 44 0.60 15.40 3.19
CA ASP A 44 1.52 14.60 2.40
C ASP A 44 2.86 14.39 3.13
N VAL A 45 3.43 15.44 3.73
CA VAL A 45 4.66 15.32 4.53
C VAL A 45 4.41 14.43 5.75
N GLY A 46 3.31 14.64 6.48
CA GLY A 46 3.03 13.90 7.70
C GLY A 46 2.71 12.42 7.48
N LEU A 47 1.82 12.10 6.53
CA LEU A 47 1.30 10.75 6.34
C LEU A 47 2.00 9.96 5.24
N PHE A 48 2.64 10.62 4.28
CA PHE A 48 3.31 9.94 3.16
C PHE A 48 4.83 9.98 3.26
N ALA A 49 5.42 11.17 3.30
CA ALA A 49 6.87 11.31 3.23
C ALA A 49 7.59 10.97 4.54
N LEU A 50 7.10 11.44 5.69
CA LEU A 50 7.74 11.21 7.00
C LEU A 50 7.15 10.02 7.77
N SER A 51 6.21 9.27 7.20
CA SER A 51 5.66 8.08 7.85
C SER A 51 6.72 7.04 8.27
N PRO A 52 7.87 6.84 7.57
CA PRO A 52 8.91 5.92 8.04
C PRO A 52 9.54 6.32 9.38
N VAL A 53 9.43 7.59 9.78
CA VAL A 53 9.90 8.07 11.10
C VAL A 53 9.17 7.36 12.23
N ALA A 54 7.90 6.97 12.06
CA ALA A 54 7.19 6.18 13.07
C ALA A 54 7.85 4.80 13.30
N GLY A 55 8.44 4.20 12.26
CA GLY A 55 9.24 2.98 12.39
C GLY A 55 10.54 3.20 13.15
N LEU A 56 11.22 4.32 12.89
CA LEU A 56 12.43 4.72 13.64
C LEU A 56 12.13 4.96 15.12
N LEU A 57 11.04 5.65 15.42
CA LEU A 57 10.57 5.87 16.79
C LEU A 57 10.25 4.55 17.48
N LEU A 58 9.66 3.59 16.76
CA LEU A 58 9.41 2.26 17.31
C LEU A 58 10.71 1.54 17.68
N ILE A 59 11.73 1.57 16.80
CA ILE A 59 13.04 0.99 17.11
C ILE A 59 13.66 1.71 18.32
N LEU A 60 13.58 3.03 18.38
CA LEU A 60 14.11 3.80 19.50
C LEU A 60 13.45 3.40 20.83
N VAL A 61 12.12 3.32 20.86
CA VAL A 61 11.37 2.86 22.05
C VAL A 61 11.75 1.43 22.41
N ASP A 62 11.94 0.55 21.42
CA ASP A 62 12.37 -0.83 21.66
C ASP A 62 13.74 -0.91 22.34
N GLN A 63 14.69 -0.08 21.90
CA GLN A 63 16.05 -0.05 22.45
C GLN A 63 16.16 0.66 23.81
N MET A 64 15.30 1.65 24.07
CA MET A 64 15.37 2.49 25.28
C MET A 64 14.47 2.04 26.43
N SER A 65 13.48 1.20 26.17
CA SER A 65 12.46 0.84 27.15
C SER A 65 12.37 -0.66 27.35
N ARG A 66 12.25 -1.10 28.61
CA ARG A 66 11.89 -2.49 28.96
C ARG A 66 10.53 -2.92 28.39
N TRP A 67 9.68 -1.97 27.99
CA TRP A 67 8.39 -2.20 27.35
C TRP A 67 8.45 -2.13 25.82
N GLY A 68 9.67 -2.11 25.26
CA GLY A 68 9.94 -2.01 23.84
C GLY A 68 9.15 -2.97 22.96
N HIS A 69 9.20 -4.25 23.31
CA HIS A 69 8.47 -5.30 22.58
C HIS A 69 6.95 -5.10 22.61
N ALA A 70 6.41 -4.57 23.72
CA ALA A 70 4.99 -4.26 23.81
C ALA A 70 4.60 -3.12 22.87
N ALA A 71 5.48 -2.15 22.63
CA ALA A 71 5.23 -1.08 21.65
C ALA A 71 5.11 -1.64 20.22
N GLY A 72 5.96 -2.61 19.85
CA GLY A 72 5.88 -3.28 18.54
C GLY A 72 4.60 -4.09 18.36
N GLU A 73 4.19 -4.78 19.42
CA GLU A 73 2.91 -5.49 19.44
C GLU A 73 1.72 -4.52 19.30
N LEU A 74 1.67 -3.47 20.13
CA LEU A 74 0.61 -2.46 20.06
C LEU A 74 0.57 -1.78 18.69
N ALA A 75 1.72 -1.50 18.09
CA ALA A 75 1.82 -0.99 16.72
C ALA A 75 1.12 -1.90 15.69
N ILE A 76 1.30 -3.23 15.80
CA ILE A 76 0.59 -4.19 14.93
C ILE A 76 -0.92 -4.07 15.17
N TYR A 77 -1.39 -4.12 16.41
CA TYR A 77 -2.82 -4.13 16.70
C TYR A 77 -3.53 -2.81 16.37
N PHE A 78 -2.91 -1.67 16.66
CA PHE A 78 -3.55 -0.36 16.56
C PHE A 78 -3.25 0.40 15.27
N VAL A 79 -2.30 -0.08 14.45
CA VAL A 79 -2.00 0.51 13.14
C VAL A 79 -2.03 -0.57 12.04
N GLY A 80 -1.30 -1.67 12.22
CA GLY A 80 -1.20 -2.74 11.22
C GLY A 80 -2.53 -3.42 10.91
N ILE A 81 -3.25 -3.92 11.91
CA ILE A 81 -4.56 -4.57 11.75
C ILE A 81 -5.56 -3.62 11.09
N PRO A 82 -5.75 -2.38 11.59
CA PRO A 82 -6.57 -1.39 10.90
C PRO A 82 -6.19 -1.17 9.44
N HIS A 83 -4.89 -1.15 9.11
CA HIS A 83 -4.41 -1.05 7.73
C HIS A 83 -4.85 -2.24 6.86
N TYR A 84 -4.62 -3.48 7.30
CA TYR A 84 -5.04 -4.65 6.52
C TYR A 84 -6.56 -4.65 6.30
N LEU A 85 -7.31 -4.27 7.35
CA LEU A 85 -8.76 -4.25 7.30
C LEU A 85 -9.35 -3.07 6.52
N SER A 86 -8.65 -1.96 6.37
CA SER A 86 -9.14 -0.80 5.63
C SER A 86 -9.34 -1.08 4.14
N SER A 87 -8.64 -2.07 3.60
CA SER A 87 -8.82 -2.61 2.24
C SER A 87 -10.22 -3.16 1.99
N PHE A 88 -10.87 -3.69 3.03
CA PHE A 88 -12.22 -4.21 2.90
C PHE A 88 -13.30 -3.12 2.90
N THR A 89 -12.94 -1.85 3.17
CA THR A 89 -13.90 -0.74 3.04
C THR A 89 -14.41 -0.58 1.59
N PHE A 90 -13.64 -1.04 0.59
CA PHE A 90 -14.07 -1.07 -0.80
C PHE A 90 -15.34 -1.92 -1.01
N TYR A 91 -15.56 -2.96 -0.21
CA TYR A 91 -16.76 -3.82 -0.27
C TYR A 91 -18.02 -3.15 0.32
N LEU A 92 -17.86 -2.04 1.05
CA LEU A 92 -18.97 -1.34 1.71
C LEU A 92 -19.66 -0.33 0.78
N GLY A 93 -19.02 0.08 -0.32
CA GLY A 93 -19.61 0.98 -1.31
C GLY A 93 -20.51 0.22 -2.29
N ASP A 94 -21.70 0.76 -2.56
CA ASP A 94 -22.72 0.08 -3.36
C ASP A 94 -22.25 -0.19 -4.80
N GLN A 95 -21.68 0.82 -5.46
CA GLN A 95 -21.14 0.72 -6.81
C GLN A 95 -20.04 -0.36 -6.93
N ASN A 96 -19.16 -0.45 -5.93
CA ASN A 96 -18.10 -1.46 -5.90
C ASN A 96 -18.68 -2.85 -5.68
N ARG A 97 -19.67 -2.98 -4.79
CA ARG A 97 -20.31 -4.24 -4.47
C ARG A 97 -20.99 -4.86 -5.68
N ASP A 98 -21.70 -4.06 -6.47
CA ASP A 98 -22.36 -4.55 -7.69
C ASP A 98 -21.32 -5.03 -8.72
N TYR A 99 -20.23 -4.30 -8.86
CA TYR A 99 -19.10 -4.72 -9.70
C TYR A 99 -18.45 -6.03 -9.21
N TYR A 100 -18.23 -6.18 -7.90
CA TYR A 100 -17.60 -7.36 -7.32
C TYR A 100 -18.49 -8.61 -7.42
N ARG A 101 -19.81 -8.45 -7.37
CA ARG A 101 -20.77 -9.54 -7.62
C ARG A 101 -20.67 -10.08 -9.04
N LEU A 102 -20.49 -9.21 -10.04
CA LEU A 102 -20.27 -9.65 -11.43
C LEU A 102 -18.94 -10.40 -11.60
N ARG A 103 -17.95 -10.11 -10.75
CA ARG A 103 -16.65 -10.77 -10.72
C ARG A 103 -16.46 -11.62 -9.47
N TRP A 104 -17.50 -12.35 -9.07
CA TRP A 104 -17.55 -13.02 -7.77
C TRP A 104 -16.37 -13.98 -7.53
N ALA A 105 -15.89 -14.66 -8.58
CA ALA A 105 -14.76 -15.57 -8.49
C ALA A 105 -13.49 -14.84 -8.04
N ALA A 106 -13.23 -13.64 -8.58
CA ALA A 106 -12.08 -12.85 -8.18
C ALA A 106 -12.24 -12.30 -6.75
N PHE A 107 -13.40 -11.73 -6.39
CA PHE A 107 -13.56 -11.00 -5.12
C PHE A 107 -14.03 -11.83 -3.92
N PHE A 108 -14.54 -13.05 -4.13
CA PHE A 108 -15.02 -13.91 -3.04
C PHE A 108 -14.40 -15.31 -3.07
N LEU A 109 -14.31 -15.96 -4.24
CA LEU A 109 -13.67 -17.28 -4.32
C LEU A 109 -12.16 -17.20 -4.12
N GLY A 110 -11.49 -16.20 -4.70
CA GLY A 110 -10.04 -15.97 -4.51
C GLY A 110 -9.63 -15.91 -3.03
N PRO A 111 -10.23 -15.03 -2.20
CA PRO A 111 -9.98 -15.00 -0.76
C PRO A 111 -10.22 -16.33 -0.05
N LEU A 112 -11.28 -17.07 -0.43
CA LEU A 112 -11.57 -18.39 0.14
C LEU A 112 -10.48 -19.42 -0.21
N VAL A 113 -9.99 -19.42 -1.45
CA VAL A 113 -8.88 -20.28 -1.89
C VAL A 113 -7.60 -19.95 -1.12
N ILE A 114 -7.31 -18.66 -0.89
CA ILE A 114 -6.17 -18.24 -0.07
C ILE A 114 -6.31 -18.78 1.35
N PHE A 115 -7.47 -18.59 1.99
CA PHE A 115 -7.73 -19.11 3.34
C PHE A 115 -7.56 -20.63 3.41
N ALA A 116 -8.16 -21.37 2.48
CA ALA A 116 -8.03 -22.83 2.40
C ALA A 116 -6.56 -23.27 2.18
N SER A 117 -5.80 -22.52 1.38
CA SER A 117 -4.38 -22.80 1.13
C SER A 117 -3.53 -22.57 2.37
N VAL A 118 -3.76 -21.49 3.13
CA VAL A 118 -3.07 -21.24 4.40
C VAL A 118 -3.39 -22.33 5.41
N LEU A 119 -4.67 -22.72 5.51
CA LEU A 119 -5.11 -23.81 6.38
C LEU A 119 -4.43 -25.13 6.00
N GLY A 120 -4.42 -25.50 4.71
CA GLY A 120 -3.79 -26.71 4.21
C GLY A 120 -2.27 -26.73 4.44
N LEU A 121 -1.56 -25.64 4.11
CA LEU A 121 -0.12 -25.53 4.35
C LEU A 121 0.24 -25.63 5.84
N ARG A 122 -0.63 -25.12 6.72
CA ARG A 122 -0.48 -25.24 8.18
C ARG A 122 -0.74 -26.66 8.65
N ALA A 123 -1.78 -27.32 8.14
CA ALA A 123 -2.09 -28.72 8.44
C ALA A 123 -0.94 -29.67 8.03
N LEU A 124 -0.24 -29.35 6.94
CA LEU A 124 0.95 -30.08 6.48
C LEU A 124 2.25 -29.68 7.20
N ALA A 125 2.18 -28.85 8.25
CA ALA A 125 3.33 -28.32 8.99
C ALA A 125 4.36 -27.54 8.15
N VAL A 126 3.98 -27.02 6.97
CA VAL A 126 4.85 -26.26 6.07
C VAL A 126 4.73 -24.75 6.31
N GLN A 127 4.73 -24.35 7.58
CA GLN A 127 4.53 -22.95 7.99
C GLN A 127 5.56 -21.97 7.43
N GLY A 128 6.79 -22.45 7.16
CA GLY A 128 7.85 -21.63 6.59
C GLY A 128 7.50 -21.09 5.20
N VAL A 129 6.68 -21.79 4.42
CA VAL A 129 6.21 -21.31 3.10
C VAL A 129 5.26 -20.13 3.26
N VAL A 130 4.32 -20.20 4.20
CA VAL A 130 3.37 -19.09 4.47
C VAL A 130 4.13 -17.84 4.92
N GLN A 131 5.05 -17.98 5.87
CA GLN A 131 5.87 -16.86 6.36
C GLN A 131 6.75 -16.27 5.25
N SER A 132 7.35 -17.12 4.42
CA SER A 132 8.17 -16.69 3.29
C SER A 132 7.35 -15.98 2.22
N ALA A 133 6.14 -16.48 1.93
CA ALA A 133 5.22 -15.84 1.00
C ALA A 133 4.82 -14.45 1.51
N ILE A 134 4.43 -14.32 2.78
CA ILE A 134 4.10 -13.02 3.39
C ILE A 134 5.29 -12.08 3.29
N PHE A 135 6.51 -12.54 3.58
CA PHE A 135 7.69 -11.68 3.49
C PHE A 135 7.97 -11.19 2.08
N VAL A 136 8.00 -12.09 1.08
CA VAL A 136 8.25 -11.71 -0.31
C VAL A 136 7.14 -10.78 -0.83
N TRP A 137 5.89 -11.07 -0.49
CA TRP A 137 4.77 -10.20 -0.83
C TRP A 137 4.85 -8.85 -0.13
N ASN A 138 5.31 -8.75 1.11
CA ASN A 138 5.56 -7.45 1.76
C ASN A 138 6.57 -6.63 0.96
N VAL A 139 7.69 -7.22 0.55
CA VAL A 139 8.71 -6.52 -0.27
C VAL A 139 8.09 -5.98 -1.55
N TYR A 140 7.34 -6.82 -2.27
CA TYR A 140 6.72 -6.45 -3.53
C TYR A 140 5.58 -5.43 -3.37
N HIS A 141 4.64 -5.71 -2.47
CA HIS A 141 3.42 -4.91 -2.24
C HIS A 141 3.76 -3.50 -1.76
N VAL A 142 4.62 -3.37 -0.75
CA VAL A 142 5.03 -2.06 -0.23
C VAL A 142 5.76 -1.25 -1.30
N SER A 143 6.66 -1.90 -2.06
CA SER A 143 7.36 -1.24 -3.17
C SER A 143 6.42 -0.77 -4.26
N LEU A 144 5.38 -1.55 -4.59
CA LEU A 144 4.39 -1.19 -5.59
C LEU A 144 3.51 -0.02 -5.12
N GLN A 145 3.12 0.01 -3.84
CA GLN A 145 2.42 1.16 -3.25
C GLN A 145 3.27 2.42 -3.36
N SER A 146 4.53 2.38 -2.88
CA SER A 146 5.44 3.52 -2.98
C SER A 146 5.63 3.96 -4.43
N ALA A 147 5.82 3.03 -5.36
CA ALA A 147 5.95 3.35 -6.77
C ALA A 147 4.68 3.98 -7.37
N GLY A 148 3.50 3.54 -6.93
CA GLY A 148 2.20 4.10 -7.29
C GLY A 148 2.03 5.55 -6.79
N VAL A 149 2.30 5.80 -5.51
CA VAL A 149 2.23 7.15 -4.92
C VAL A 149 3.26 8.09 -5.56
N LEU A 150 4.48 7.63 -5.81
CA LEU A 150 5.49 8.41 -6.54
C LEU A 150 4.99 8.79 -7.95
N SER A 151 4.23 7.90 -8.61
CA SER A 151 3.65 8.19 -9.92
C SER A 151 2.60 9.30 -9.86
N LEU A 152 1.84 9.41 -8.75
CA LEU A 152 0.92 10.52 -8.53
C LEU A 152 1.67 11.84 -8.37
N TYR A 153 2.71 11.88 -7.54
CA TYR A 153 3.56 13.07 -7.41
C TYR A 153 4.19 13.45 -8.74
N ARG A 154 4.72 12.50 -9.50
CA ARG A 154 5.28 12.77 -10.82
C ARG A 154 4.24 13.43 -11.74
N ARG A 155 3.03 12.86 -11.81
CA ARG A 155 1.95 13.40 -12.66
C ARG A 155 1.58 14.83 -12.26
N LEU A 156 1.34 15.08 -10.98
CA LEU A 156 1.00 16.41 -10.44
C LEU A 156 2.11 17.46 -10.66
N ASN A 157 3.33 17.01 -10.89
CA ASN A 157 4.50 17.86 -11.10
C ASN A 157 4.96 17.89 -12.57
N GLY A 158 4.13 17.40 -13.50
CA GLY A 158 4.39 17.44 -14.94
C GLY A 158 5.57 16.57 -15.39
N GLY A 159 5.88 15.50 -14.66
CA GLY A 159 6.91 14.54 -15.04
C GLY A 159 6.46 13.54 -16.09
N GLU A 160 7.43 12.97 -16.80
CA GLU A 160 7.16 12.12 -17.96
C GLU A 160 6.72 10.70 -17.56
N GLN A 161 5.79 10.11 -18.31
CA GLN A 161 5.34 8.74 -18.03
C GLN A 161 6.40 7.67 -18.40
N THR A 162 7.36 8.02 -19.25
CA THR A 162 8.50 7.17 -19.63
C THR A 162 9.37 6.82 -18.40
N GLU A 163 9.45 7.71 -17.41
CA GLU A 163 10.16 7.51 -16.14
C GLU A 163 9.54 6.44 -15.25
N LYS A 164 8.25 6.14 -15.44
CA LYS A 164 7.46 5.28 -14.54
C LYS A 164 8.10 3.91 -14.35
N ARG A 165 8.42 3.23 -15.45
CA ARG A 165 8.97 1.87 -15.41
C ARG A 165 10.30 1.82 -14.65
N TRP A 166 11.17 2.78 -14.92
CA TRP A 166 12.48 2.87 -14.26
C TRP A 166 12.35 3.19 -12.78
N ALA A 167 11.48 4.14 -12.41
CA ALA A 167 11.24 4.46 -11.01
C ALA A 167 10.66 3.27 -10.22
N HIS A 168 9.72 2.54 -10.81
CA HIS A 168 9.11 1.34 -10.21
C HIS A 168 10.18 0.26 -9.98
N LEU A 169 11.01 0.00 -10.99
CA LEU A 169 12.08 -0.99 -10.90
C LEU A 169 13.15 -0.56 -9.88
N THR A 170 13.51 0.72 -9.82
CA THR A 170 14.46 1.25 -8.84
C THR A 170 13.95 1.10 -7.42
N ILE A 171 12.70 1.49 -7.12
CA ILE A 171 12.13 1.33 -5.78
C ILE A 171 12.09 -0.15 -5.39
N LEU A 172 11.56 -1.02 -6.26
CA LEU A 172 11.46 -2.45 -5.97
C LEU A 172 12.84 -3.09 -5.75
N SER A 173 13.82 -2.80 -6.62
CA SER A 173 15.16 -3.39 -6.51
C SER A 173 15.91 -2.90 -5.28
N VAL A 174 15.80 -1.61 -4.93
CA VAL A 174 16.42 -1.05 -3.72
C VAL A 174 15.83 -1.68 -2.48
N ASN A 175 14.49 -1.72 -2.38
CA ASN A 175 13.79 -2.33 -1.25
C ASN A 175 14.08 -3.83 -1.12
N ALA A 176 14.06 -4.56 -2.23
CA ALA A 176 14.42 -5.98 -2.26
C ALA A 176 15.87 -6.23 -1.86
N THR A 177 16.80 -5.39 -2.30
CA THR A 177 18.22 -5.49 -1.91
C THR A 177 18.36 -5.32 -0.41
N MET A 178 17.71 -4.33 0.19
CA MET A 178 17.75 -4.13 1.65
C MET A 178 17.12 -5.30 2.41
N ALA A 179 15.95 -5.76 1.97
CA ALA A 179 15.21 -6.86 2.59
C ALA A 179 16.00 -8.19 2.57
N PHE A 180 16.67 -8.49 1.46
CA PHE A 180 17.36 -9.77 1.25
C PHE A 180 18.85 -9.73 1.59
N TRP A 181 19.42 -8.59 1.99
CA TRP A 181 20.85 -8.47 2.27
C TRP A 181 21.33 -9.39 3.40
N PHE A 182 20.56 -9.44 4.50
CA PHE A 182 20.80 -10.29 5.66
C PHE A 182 19.72 -11.37 5.79
N LEU A 183 19.44 -12.05 4.69
CA LEU A 183 18.36 -13.04 4.62
C LEU A 183 18.52 -14.19 5.62
N ASN A 184 19.74 -14.49 6.04
CA ASN A 184 20.02 -15.45 7.10
C ASN A 184 19.39 -15.11 8.47
N ARG A 185 19.01 -13.84 8.71
CA ARG A 185 18.23 -13.43 9.89
C ARG A 185 16.76 -13.85 9.80
N PHE A 186 16.26 -14.15 8.60
CA PHE A 186 14.91 -14.66 8.37
C PHE A 186 14.95 -16.11 7.96
N LEU A 187 15.04 -16.97 8.98
CA LEU A 187 15.22 -18.41 8.83
C LEU A 187 14.20 -19.10 7.91
N PRO A 188 12.89 -18.76 7.92
CA PRO A 188 11.90 -19.43 7.07
C PRO A 188 12.25 -19.42 5.59
N LEU A 189 12.59 -18.24 5.03
CA LEU A 189 12.94 -18.14 3.61
C LEU A 189 14.37 -18.63 3.36
N TYR A 190 15.31 -18.32 4.25
CA TYR A 190 16.69 -18.77 4.10
C TYR A 190 16.78 -20.29 3.97
N GLN A 191 16.09 -21.04 4.84
CA GLN A 191 16.08 -22.51 4.79
C GLN A 191 15.44 -23.03 3.50
N LEU A 192 14.36 -22.41 3.01
CA LEU A 192 13.74 -22.80 1.73
C LEU A 192 14.70 -22.61 0.55
N LEU A 193 15.44 -21.50 0.52
CA LEU A 193 16.40 -21.23 -0.56
C LEU A 193 17.62 -22.16 -0.51
N VAL A 194 18.13 -22.45 0.68
CA VAL A 194 19.27 -23.38 0.85
C VAL A 194 18.90 -24.80 0.42
N ARG A 195 17.65 -25.22 0.61
CA ARG A 195 17.15 -26.52 0.10
C ARG A 195 17.16 -26.61 -1.42
N VAL A 196 17.00 -25.48 -2.13
CA VAL A 196 17.17 -25.44 -3.58
C VAL A 196 18.65 -25.59 -3.93
N HIS A 197 19.49 -24.74 -3.33
CA HIS A 197 20.95 -24.81 -3.46
C HIS A 197 21.63 -23.93 -2.40
N PRO A 198 22.78 -24.31 -1.82
CA PRO A 198 23.45 -23.52 -0.76
C PRO A 198 23.79 -22.09 -1.17
N TRP A 199 24.05 -21.85 -2.46
CA TRP A 199 24.42 -20.53 -2.99
C TRP A 199 23.21 -19.63 -3.33
N THR A 200 21.98 -20.15 -3.32
CA THR A 200 20.77 -19.40 -3.73
C THR A 200 20.60 -18.08 -2.97
N PRO A 201 20.74 -18.02 -1.62
CA PRO A 201 20.61 -16.76 -0.89
C PRO A 201 21.65 -15.71 -1.30
N ILE A 202 22.88 -16.14 -1.56
CA ILE A 202 24.00 -15.28 -1.96
C ILE A 202 23.76 -14.75 -3.38
N VAL A 203 23.38 -15.63 -4.31
CA VAL A 203 23.05 -15.24 -5.69
C VAL A 203 21.89 -14.25 -5.70
N LEU A 204 20.82 -14.50 -4.95
CA LEU A 204 19.67 -13.59 -4.86
C LEU A 204 20.10 -12.18 -4.42
N ARG A 205 20.95 -12.07 -3.39
CA ARG A 205 21.48 -10.80 -2.90
C ARG A 205 22.20 -10.02 -4.00
N TYR A 206 23.11 -10.68 -4.74
CA TYR A 206 23.88 -10.00 -5.79
C TYR A 206 23.04 -9.70 -7.04
N VAL A 207 22.05 -10.53 -7.37
CA VAL A 207 21.08 -10.25 -8.43
C VAL A 207 20.25 -9.01 -8.09
N CYS A 208 19.76 -8.89 -6.86
CA CYS A 208 19.04 -7.70 -6.41
C CYS A 208 19.94 -6.45 -6.50
N LEU A 209 21.19 -6.54 -6.02
CA LEU A 209 22.15 -5.43 -6.10
C LEU A 209 22.47 -5.03 -7.56
N ALA A 210 22.72 -5.99 -8.43
CA ALA A 210 22.97 -5.72 -9.86
C ALA A 210 21.74 -5.04 -10.50
N THR A 211 20.54 -5.48 -10.13
CA THR A 211 19.29 -4.84 -10.59
C THR A 211 19.17 -3.40 -10.08
N VAL A 212 19.60 -3.09 -8.85
CA VAL A 212 19.67 -1.70 -8.35
C VAL A 212 20.59 -0.85 -9.21
N LEU A 213 21.78 -1.35 -9.57
CA LEU A 213 22.72 -0.62 -10.40
C LEU A 213 22.10 -0.32 -11.77
N VAL A 214 21.54 -1.33 -12.44
CA VAL A 214 20.93 -1.17 -13.77
C VAL A 214 19.72 -0.24 -13.71
N ALA A 215 18.78 -0.50 -12.79
CA ALA A 215 17.53 0.27 -12.68
C ALA A 215 17.80 1.71 -12.21
N GLY A 216 18.65 1.87 -11.20
CA GLY A 216 19.03 3.15 -10.63
C GLY A 216 19.77 4.02 -11.64
N SER A 217 20.75 3.46 -12.38
CA SER A 217 21.44 4.18 -13.45
C SER A 217 20.49 4.55 -14.59
N GLY A 218 19.60 3.65 -15.00
CA GLY A 218 18.57 3.95 -16.00
C GLY A 218 17.65 5.08 -15.55
N TYR A 219 17.18 5.03 -14.31
CA TYR A 219 16.32 6.09 -13.75
C TYR A 219 17.06 7.42 -13.62
N ALA A 220 18.31 7.41 -13.13
CA ALA A 220 19.14 8.60 -13.03
C ALA A 220 19.39 9.24 -14.41
N LEU A 221 19.61 8.42 -15.45
CA LEU A 221 19.76 8.90 -16.82
C LEU A 221 18.47 9.60 -17.30
N HIS A 222 17.31 9.00 -17.05
CA HIS A 222 16.02 9.63 -17.36
C HIS A 222 15.84 10.96 -16.62
N LEU A 223 16.14 11.00 -15.31
CA LEU A 223 16.05 12.24 -14.53
C LEU A 223 17.05 13.30 -15.01
N SER A 224 18.25 12.90 -15.44
CA SER A 224 19.28 13.84 -15.95
C SER A 224 18.90 14.47 -17.30
N ARG A 225 18.06 13.79 -18.08
CA ARG A 225 17.55 14.26 -19.39
C ARG A 225 16.21 14.98 -19.27
N ARG A 226 15.62 15.04 -18.07
CA ARG A 226 14.31 15.64 -17.85
C ARG A 226 14.38 17.14 -18.14
N PRO A 227 13.47 17.71 -18.95
CA PRO A 227 13.50 19.12 -19.31
C PRO A 227 13.20 20.06 -18.12
N ARG A 228 12.56 19.53 -17.07
CA ARG A 228 12.23 20.26 -15.84
C ARG A 228 12.79 19.51 -14.64
N PRO A 229 13.33 20.21 -13.63
CA PRO A 229 13.82 19.55 -12.43
C PRO A 229 12.68 18.82 -11.71
N VAL A 230 13.03 17.70 -11.05
CA VAL A 230 12.13 16.98 -10.15
C VAL A 230 11.67 17.96 -9.06
N ARG A 231 10.37 18.08 -8.82
CA ARG A 231 9.87 19.02 -7.80
C ARG A 231 9.98 18.44 -6.41
N LEU A 232 10.01 19.32 -5.40
CA LEU A 232 10.20 18.96 -3.99
C LEU A 232 9.27 17.83 -3.51
N PRO A 233 7.95 17.80 -3.79
CA PRO A 233 7.07 16.72 -3.33
C PRO A 233 7.49 15.35 -3.87
N GLU A 234 7.83 15.29 -5.16
CA GLU A 234 8.31 14.08 -5.83
C GLU A 234 9.67 13.64 -5.29
N GLN A 235 10.60 14.57 -5.04
CA GLN A 235 11.91 14.26 -4.46
C GLN A 235 11.82 13.70 -3.04
N VAL A 236 11.08 14.39 -2.16
CA VAL A 236 10.95 14.00 -0.75
C VAL A 236 10.32 12.62 -0.65
N PHE A 237 9.26 12.36 -1.42
CA PHE A 237 8.61 11.06 -1.42
C PHE A 237 9.48 9.96 -2.05
N LEU A 238 10.25 10.25 -3.10
CA LEU A 238 11.22 9.32 -3.68
C LEU A 238 12.28 8.92 -2.66
N ILE A 239 12.90 9.89 -1.97
CA ILE A 239 13.92 9.61 -0.95
C ILE A 239 13.33 8.76 0.17
N SER A 240 12.15 9.13 0.68
CA SER A 240 11.43 8.35 1.70
C SER A 240 11.19 6.91 1.23
N SER A 241 10.74 6.72 0.00
CA SER A 241 10.47 5.39 -0.58
C SER A 241 11.72 4.53 -0.74
N LEU A 242 12.87 5.13 -1.09
CA LEU A 242 14.15 4.43 -1.23
C LEU A 242 14.76 4.07 0.13
N LEU A 243 14.45 4.83 1.17
CA LEU A 243 14.93 4.58 2.53
C LEU A 243 13.99 3.67 3.32
N LEU A 244 12.75 3.46 2.92
CA LEU A 244 11.72 2.75 3.70
C LEU A 244 12.17 1.39 4.27
N PHE A 245 12.95 0.62 3.51
CA PHE A 245 13.42 -0.73 3.89
C PHE A 245 14.74 -0.74 4.67
N HIS A 246 15.31 0.43 4.99
CA HIS A 246 16.61 0.51 5.65
C HIS A 246 16.70 -0.20 7.01
N PRO A 247 15.63 -0.41 7.83
CA PRO A 247 15.75 -1.16 9.09
C PRO A 247 16.34 -2.56 8.91
N TYR A 248 16.08 -3.22 7.78
CA TYR A 248 16.64 -4.55 7.49
C TYR A 248 18.17 -4.59 7.43
N LEU A 249 18.82 -3.46 7.17
CA LEU A 249 20.28 -3.39 7.07
C LEU A 249 20.97 -3.40 8.43
N TRP A 250 20.36 -2.86 9.48
CA TRP A 250 21.07 -2.59 10.74
C TRP A 250 20.35 -3.09 11.99
N VAL A 251 19.04 -3.32 11.94
CA VAL A 251 18.30 -3.95 13.05
C VAL A 251 18.54 -5.46 13.03
N LYS A 252 19.04 -6.01 14.14
CA LYS A 252 19.35 -7.45 14.26
C LYS A 252 18.09 -8.31 14.39
N ASP A 253 17.13 -7.85 15.18
CA ASP A 253 15.83 -8.48 15.29
C ASP A 253 15.03 -8.24 14.01
N TYR A 254 14.79 -9.32 13.28
CA TYR A 254 14.12 -9.24 11.99
C TYR A 254 12.62 -8.91 12.11
N LEU A 255 11.96 -9.34 13.19
CA LEU A 255 10.56 -8.99 13.44
C LEU A 255 10.45 -7.49 13.70
N LEU A 256 11.30 -6.93 14.56
CA LEU A 256 11.35 -5.49 14.79
C LEU A 256 11.66 -4.71 13.51
N ALA A 257 12.66 -5.16 12.73
CA ALA A 257 13.00 -4.55 11.44
C ALA A 257 11.78 -4.50 10.49
N THR A 258 11.03 -5.61 10.45
CA THR A 258 9.83 -5.75 9.62
C THR A 258 8.71 -4.82 10.10
N ILE A 259 8.40 -4.80 11.39
CA ILE A 259 7.34 -3.94 11.94
C ILE A 259 7.70 -2.46 11.74
N ALA A 260 8.95 -2.08 11.99
CA ALA A 260 9.43 -0.72 11.80
C ALA A 260 9.31 -0.26 10.34
N MET A 261 9.73 -1.10 9.38
CA MET A 261 9.54 -0.83 7.95
C MET A 261 8.05 -0.69 7.60
N LEU A 262 7.23 -1.65 8.05
CA LEU A 262 5.80 -1.67 7.75
C LEU A 262 5.04 -0.49 8.36
N MET A 263 5.52 0.10 9.46
CA MET A 263 4.86 1.24 10.10
C MET A 263 4.65 2.41 9.13
N GLY A 264 5.68 2.76 8.35
CA GLY A 264 5.58 3.82 7.35
C GLY A 264 4.56 3.49 6.26
N HIS A 265 4.52 2.23 5.83
CA HIS A 265 3.56 1.72 4.85
C HIS A 265 2.12 1.71 5.36
N PHE A 266 1.90 1.24 6.60
CA PHE A 266 0.58 1.19 7.22
C PHE A 266 -0.03 2.58 7.35
N ILE A 267 0.74 3.55 7.83
CA ILE A 267 0.31 4.95 7.96
C ILE A 267 0.00 5.55 6.59
N GLN A 268 0.87 5.32 5.59
CA GLN A 268 0.64 5.75 4.21
C GLN A 268 -0.69 5.23 3.68
N TYR A 269 -0.93 3.93 3.79
CA TYR A 269 -2.14 3.31 3.24
C TYR A 269 -3.40 3.79 3.97
N LEU A 270 -3.38 3.88 5.29
CA LEU A 270 -4.49 4.44 6.07
C LEU A 270 -4.80 5.87 5.66
N GLY A 271 -3.76 6.67 5.39
CA GLY A 271 -3.89 8.00 4.79
C GLY A 271 -4.63 7.94 3.45
N ILE A 272 -4.11 7.16 2.49
CA ILE A 272 -4.69 7.01 1.15
C ILE A 272 -6.17 6.59 1.23
N ILE A 273 -6.49 5.58 2.04
CA ILE A 273 -7.86 5.07 2.18
C ILE A 273 -8.78 6.12 2.80
N TRP A 274 -8.32 6.82 3.85
CA TRP A 274 -9.11 7.91 4.43
C TRP A 274 -9.36 9.02 3.42
N LEU A 275 -8.34 9.45 2.69
CA LEU A 275 -8.44 10.51 1.69
C LEU A 275 -9.43 10.14 0.58
N LEU A 276 -9.27 8.94 0.04
CA LEU A 276 -10.14 8.38 -0.99
C LEU A 276 -11.59 8.34 -0.51
N ASN A 277 -11.84 7.74 0.65
CA ASN A 277 -13.19 7.58 1.17
C ASN A 277 -13.81 8.93 1.55
N ARG A 278 -13.04 9.87 2.11
CA ARG A 278 -13.50 11.22 2.42
C ARG A 278 -13.91 11.98 1.16
N ARG A 279 -13.10 11.93 0.10
CA ARG A 279 -13.42 12.60 -1.18
C ARG A 279 -14.58 11.94 -1.92
N LYS A 280 -14.67 10.61 -1.90
CA LYS A 280 -15.71 9.86 -2.59
C LYS A 280 -17.07 9.89 -1.89
N TYR A 281 -17.09 9.69 -0.57
CA TYR A 281 -18.32 9.49 0.21
C TYR A 281 -18.65 10.66 1.14
N GLY A 282 -17.72 11.57 1.41
CA GLY A 282 -17.90 12.63 2.42
C GLY A 282 -19.04 13.62 2.13
N GLN A 283 -19.46 13.74 0.87
CA GLN A 283 -20.58 14.59 0.45
C GLN A 283 -21.85 13.80 0.10
N GLN A 284 -21.82 12.47 0.20
CA GLN A 284 -22.98 11.63 -0.09
C GLN A 284 -23.85 11.48 1.17
N THR A 285 -25.17 11.43 0.98
CA THR A 285 -26.15 11.33 2.07
C THR A 285 -26.98 10.05 2.02
N SER A 286 -26.90 9.28 0.94
CA SER A 286 -27.71 8.08 0.69
C SER A 286 -26.87 6.88 0.24
N GLY A 287 -27.47 5.69 0.35
CA GLY A 287 -26.86 4.40 0.02
C GLY A 287 -27.37 3.29 0.94
N SER A 288 -26.89 2.07 0.74
CA SER A 288 -27.15 0.94 1.63
C SER A 288 -26.63 1.20 3.05
N LEU A 289 -27.06 0.39 4.02
CA LEU A 289 -26.58 0.50 5.41
C LEU A 289 -25.05 0.45 5.49
N ALA A 290 -24.40 -0.40 4.69
CA ALA A 290 -22.94 -0.50 4.63
C ALA A 290 -22.29 0.81 4.13
N GLN A 291 -22.84 1.39 3.06
CA GLN A 291 -22.36 2.66 2.53
C GLN A 291 -22.62 3.82 3.49
N GLN A 292 -23.75 3.84 4.20
CA GLN A 292 -24.04 4.85 5.22
C GLN A 292 -23.03 4.82 6.37
N TRP A 293 -22.58 3.63 6.80
CA TRP A 293 -21.49 3.51 7.77
C TRP A 293 -20.18 4.08 7.21
N LEU A 294 -19.86 3.77 5.95
CA LEU A 294 -18.68 4.32 5.27
C LEU A 294 -18.74 5.85 5.19
N ILE A 295 -19.87 6.44 4.82
CA ILE A 295 -20.11 7.90 4.80
C ILE A 295 -19.85 8.51 6.18
N ARG A 296 -20.42 7.92 7.25
CA ARG A 296 -20.26 8.43 8.63
C ARG A 296 -18.82 8.37 9.11
N LEU A 297 -18.10 7.28 8.84
CA LEU A 297 -16.69 7.13 9.21
C LEU A 297 -15.80 8.11 8.45
N SER A 298 -16.05 8.27 7.15
CA SER A 298 -15.23 9.10 6.26
C SER A 298 -15.40 10.59 6.51
N SER A 299 -16.58 11.03 6.96
CA SER A 299 -16.88 12.43 7.28
C SER A 299 -16.47 12.86 8.69
N ARG A 300 -16.17 11.91 9.59
CA ARG A 300 -15.92 12.20 11.02
C ARG A 300 -14.60 11.60 11.50
N PRO A 301 -13.47 12.32 11.41
CA PRO A 301 -12.14 11.81 11.78
C PRO A 301 -12.04 11.26 13.21
N ARG A 302 -12.74 11.88 14.18
CA ARG A 302 -12.79 11.39 15.57
C ARG A 302 -13.45 10.02 15.66
N LEU A 303 -14.55 9.82 14.93
CA LEU A 303 -15.25 8.53 14.89
C LEU A 303 -14.35 7.48 14.23
N LEU A 304 -13.69 7.82 13.13
CA LEU A 304 -12.71 6.94 12.49
C LEU A 304 -11.63 6.51 13.48
N LEU A 305 -10.98 7.46 14.17
CA LEU A 305 -9.93 7.15 15.14
C LEU A 305 -10.44 6.19 16.23
N VAL A 306 -11.61 6.47 16.81
CA VAL A 306 -12.23 5.58 17.81
C VAL A 306 -12.49 4.19 17.22
N SER A 307 -13.00 4.10 15.98
CA SER A 307 -13.23 2.82 15.32
C SER A 307 -11.95 2.03 15.08
N LEU A 308 -10.85 2.67 14.67
CA LEU A 308 -9.55 2.01 14.49
C LEU A 308 -9.00 1.50 15.85
N LEU A 309 -9.15 2.29 16.93
CA LEU A 309 -8.74 1.88 18.27
C LEU A 309 -9.57 0.69 18.79
N LEU A 310 -10.89 0.74 18.63
CA LEU A 310 -11.77 -0.36 19.03
C LEU A 310 -11.48 -1.64 18.22
N LEU A 311 -11.18 -1.50 16.93
CA LEU A 311 -10.81 -2.62 16.07
C LEU A 311 -9.49 -3.26 16.52
N GLY A 312 -8.47 -2.46 16.81
CA GLY A 312 -7.21 -2.95 17.35
C GLY A 312 -7.39 -3.65 18.71
N GLY A 313 -8.15 -3.03 19.61
CA GLY A 313 -8.48 -3.61 20.91
C GLY A 313 -9.25 -4.93 20.81
N PHE A 314 -10.19 -5.05 19.86
CA PHE A 314 -10.93 -6.28 19.61
C PHE A 314 -10.01 -7.41 19.14
N PHE A 315 -9.10 -7.15 18.20
CA PHE A 315 -8.16 -8.18 17.74
C PHE A 315 -7.14 -8.56 18.81
N LEU A 316 -6.70 -7.61 19.63
CA LEU A 316 -5.83 -7.89 20.77
C LEU A 316 -6.56 -8.78 21.79
N PHE A 317 -7.83 -8.46 22.09
CA PHE A 317 -8.67 -9.28 22.95
C PHE A 317 -8.82 -10.71 22.41
N ILE A 318 -9.08 -10.88 21.11
CA ILE A 318 -9.17 -12.20 20.48
C ILE A 318 -7.83 -12.95 20.54
N ASP A 319 -6.69 -12.30 20.27
CA ASP A 319 -5.38 -12.95 20.39
C ASP A 319 -5.16 -13.48 21.81
N ARG A 320 -5.35 -12.63 22.83
CA ARG A 320 -5.16 -13.02 24.23
C ARG A 320 -6.15 -14.11 24.65
N GLY A 321 -7.42 -13.97 24.28
CA GLY A 321 -8.46 -14.97 24.53
C GLY A 321 -8.13 -16.32 23.88
N SER A 322 -7.67 -16.31 22.63
CA SER A 322 -7.31 -17.53 21.87
C SER A 322 -6.18 -18.31 22.53
N ARG A 323 -5.22 -17.63 23.17
CA ARG A 323 -4.13 -18.28 23.93
C ARG A 323 -4.66 -18.95 25.19
N ILE A 324 -5.58 -18.29 25.90
CA ILE A 324 -6.17 -18.81 27.14
C ILE A 324 -6.99 -20.08 26.88
N ILE A 325 -7.76 -20.12 25.78
CA ILE A 325 -8.62 -21.26 25.44
C ILE A 325 -7.96 -22.32 24.55
N GLY A 326 -6.66 -22.21 24.28
CA GLY A 326 -5.91 -23.18 23.46
C GLY A 326 -6.17 -23.12 21.94
N MET A 327 -6.78 -22.03 21.44
CA MET A 327 -7.11 -21.83 20.02
C MET A 327 -6.15 -20.87 19.28
N TYR A 328 -4.96 -20.62 19.83
CA TYR A 328 -4.01 -19.66 19.26
C TYR A 328 -3.59 -19.97 17.81
N LEU A 329 -3.50 -21.26 17.45
CA LEU A 329 -3.19 -21.65 16.07
C LEU A 329 -4.27 -21.19 15.09
N SER A 330 -5.55 -21.27 15.47
CA SER A 330 -6.67 -20.78 14.66
C SER A 330 -6.57 -19.27 14.43
N TYR A 331 -6.20 -18.52 15.48
CA TYR A 331 -5.94 -17.09 15.36
C TYR A 331 -4.81 -16.80 14.36
N ILE A 332 -3.68 -17.52 14.44
CA ILE A 332 -2.57 -17.39 13.49
C ILE A 332 -2.99 -17.69 12.04
N ILE A 333 -3.83 -18.71 11.84
CA ILE A 333 -4.33 -19.09 10.50
C ILE A 333 -5.19 -17.96 9.92
N VAL A 334 -6.15 -17.46 10.70
CA VAL A 334 -7.01 -16.34 10.30
C VAL A 334 -6.16 -15.12 9.99
N TRP A 335 -5.21 -14.80 10.86
CA TRP A 335 -4.36 -13.63 10.70
C TRP A 335 -3.50 -13.68 9.43
N ASN A 336 -2.75 -14.77 9.21
CA ASN A 336 -1.94 -14.91 8.00
C ASN A 336 -2.79 -14.93 6.73
N SER A 337 -3.99 -15.51 6.80
CA SER A 337 -4.93 -15.48 5.68
C SER A 337 -5.37 -14.04 5.39
N LEU A 338 -5.72 -13.25 6.40
CA LEU A 338 -6.10 -11.85 6.23
C LEU A 338 -4.99 -11.02 5.57
N VAL A 339 -3.73 -11.22 5.98
CA VAL A 339 -2.57 -10.54 5.37
C VAL A 339 -2.43 -10.89 3.88
N LEU A 340 -2.51 -12.18 3.53
CA LEU A 340 -2.40 -12.63 2.13
C LEU A 340 -3.61 -12.22 1.28
N ILE A 341 -4.82 -12.28 1.86
CA ILE A 341 -6.05 -11.81 1.21
C ILE A 341 -5.96 -10.30 0.96
N HIS A 342 -5.41 -9.54 1.91
CA HIS A 342 -5.17 -8.11 1.71
C HIS A 342 -4.28 -7.86 0.49
N PHE A 343 -3.12 -8.51 0.36
CA PHE A 343 -2.27 -8.34 -0.83
C PHE A 343 -3.00 -8.66 -2.13
N TYR A 344 -3.81 -9.72 -2.12
CA TYR A 344 -4.58 -10.15 -3.26
C TYR A 344 -5.69 -9.15 -3.63
N VAL A 345 -6.49 -8.71 -2.66
CA VAL A 345 -7.59 -7.75 -2.85
C VAL A 345 -7.03 -6.40 -3.30
N ASP A 346 -5.92 -5.96 -2.72
CA ASP A 346 -5.23 -4.73 -3.13
C ASP A 346 -4.78 -4.80 -4.59
N GLY A 347 -4.28 -5.96 -5.02
CA GLY A 347 -3.96 -6.21 -6.43
C GLY A 347 -5.16 -6.10 -7.38
N LEU A 348 -6.39 -6.23 -6.89
CA LEU A 348 -7.63 -6.06 -7.66
C LEU A 348 -8.18 -4.63 -7.58
N VAL A 349 -8.28 -4.05 -6.38
CA VAL A 349 -8.92 -2.74 -6.18
C VAL A 349 -8.04 -1.58 -6.63
N TRP A 350 -6.72 -1.78 -6.70
CA TRP A 350 -5.76 -0.81 -7.25
C TRP A 350 -5.32 -1.12 -8.68
N ALA A 351 -6.01 -2.03 -9.38
CA ALA A 351 -5.69 -2.41 -10.75
C ALA A 351 -6.13 -1.34 -11.77
N PHE A 352 -5.40 -0.23 -11.89
CA PHE A 352 -5.71 0.87 -12.83
C PHE A 352 -5.67 0.49 -14.32
N LYS A 353 -5.29 -0.75 -14.67
CA LYS A 353 -5.54 -1.32 -16.01
C LYS A 353 -7.04 -1.52 -16.28
N ASP A 354 -7.84 -1.69 -15.24
CA ASP A 354 -9.28 -1.83 -15.30
C ASP A 354 -9.97 -0.46 -15.40
N SER A 355 -10.88 -0.31 -16.36
CA SER A 355 -11.62 0.93 -16.58
C SER A 355 -12.54 1.28 -15.41
N PHE A 356 -13.08 0.28 -14.70
CA PHE A 356 -13.89 0.49 -13.51
C PHE A 356 -13.06 1.18 -12.43
N VAL A 357 -11.88 0.64 -12.11
CA VAL A 357 -10.99 1.19 -11.07
C VAL A 357 -10.56 2.62 -11.43
N ARG A 358 -10.20 2.88 -12.69
CA ARG A 358 -9.86 4.23 -13.15
C ARG A 358 -11.00 5.22 -12.91
N LYS A 359 -12.25 4.82 -13.18
CA LYS A 359 -13.43 5.69 -13.03
C LYS A 359 -13.86 5.87 -11.57
N THR A 360 -13.71 4.85 -10.73
CA THR A 360 -14.28 4.85 -9.36
C THR A 360 -13.29 5.18 -8.26
N VAL A 361 -11.98 5.18 -8.56
CA VAL A 361 -10.89 5.49 -7.63
C VAL A 361 -10.04 6.68 -8.11
N GLY A 362 -9.67 6.69 -9.40
CA GLY A 362 -8.75 7.68 -9.98
C GLY A 362 -9.08 9.15 -9.67
N PRO A 363 -10.32 9.62 -9.93
CA PRO A 363 -10.73 11.01 -9.68
C PRO A 363 -10.60 11.47 -8.23
N TYR A 364 -10.58 10.52 -7.28
CA TYR A 364 -10.54 10.83 -5.86
C TYR A 364 -9.12 10.79 -5.28
N LEU A 365 -8.12 10.36 -6.05
CA LEU A 365 -6.73 10.32 -5.60
C LEU A 365 -6.01 11.66 -5.74
N VAL A 366 -6.43 12.52 -6.66
CA VAL A 366 -5.84 13.87 -6.85
C VAL A 366 -6.93 14.92 -6.99
N LEU A 367 -6.64 16.17 -6.62
CA LEU A 367 -7.57 17.30 -6.72
C LEU A 367 -7.70 17.89 -8.14
N GLU A 368 -7.08 17.28 -9.15
CA GLU A 368 -7.16 17.80 -10.53
C GLU A 368 -8.51 17.48 -11.18
N SER A 369 -9.21 18.59 -11.44
CA SER A 369 -10.37 18.86 -12.30
C SER A 369 -10.61 17.85 -13.42
N HIS A 370 -11.87 17.43 -13.49
CA HIS A 370 -12.52 17.00 -14.72
C HIS A 370 -12.53 18.14 -15.76
N GLU A 371 -11.40 18.46 -16.37
CA GLU A 371 -11.31 19.25 -17.60
C GLU A 371 -10.10 18.78 -18.41
N VAL A 372 -10.33 17.78 -19.28
CA VAL A 372 -9.71 17.67 -20.60
C VAL A 372 -10.81 17.27 -21.57
#